data_AF-A0A914Z740-F1
#
_entry.id   AF-A0A914Z740-F1
#
_cell.length_a   1.000
_cell.length_b   1.000
_cell.length_c   1.000
_cell.angle_alpha   90.00
_cell.angle_beta   90.00
_cell.angle_gamma   90.00
#
_symmetry.space_group_name_H-M   'P 1'
#
loop_
_entity.id
_entity.type
_entity.pdbx_description
1 polymer ?
#
loop_
_entity_poly.entity_id
_entity_poly.type
_entity_poly.pdbx_seq_one_letter_code
_entity_poly.pdbx_strand_id
1 'polypeptide(L)'
;MGKKDKKKKEEEKEALAEDQEYFHGFLDRQDLPALLNENGDFLVRTTEPNSGQSRQLVISVMYDKSSNNDDNKVRHFIIQRTTKGKTNTYTIDAATFKSVPDLINHYVDKKEPS
;
A
#
# COMPACT_ATOMS: atom_id res chain seq x y z
N MET A 1 27.84 14.50 -3.44
CA MET A 1 26.66 13.60 -3.51
C MET A 1 26.56 13.06 -4.93
N GLY A 2 26.67 11.74 -5.13
CA GLY A 2 26.93 11.14 -6.44
C GLY A 2 25.66 10.87 -7.25
N LYS A 3 25.75 10.92 -8.59
CA LYS A 3 24.66 10.59 -9.53
C LYS A 3 24.03 9.20 -9.27
N LYS A 4 24.77 8.29 -8.63
CA LYS A 4 24.36 6.93 -8.29
C LYS A 4 23.35 6.86 -7.14
N ASP A 5 23.46 7.75 -6.16
CA ASP A 5 22.56 7.81 -5.00
C ASP A 5 21.18 8.38 -5.39
N LYS A 6 21.16 9.35 -6.32
CA LYS A 6 19.94 9.94 -6.85
C LYS A 6 19.10 8.91 -7.61
N LYS A 7 19.72 8.17 -8.54
CA LYS A 7 19.04 7.14 -9.34
C LYS A 7 18.37 6.08 -8.47
N LYS A 8 19.09 5.58 -7.45
CA LYS A 8 18.56 4.55 -6.53
C LYS A 8 17.32 5.03 -5.78
N LYS A 9 17.29 6.31 -5.38
CA LYS A 9 16.15 6.89 -4.67
C LYS A 9 14.90 6.99 -5.56
N GLU A 10 15.10 7.33 -6.83
CA GLU A 10 14.04 7.44 -7.84
C GLU A 10 13.45 6.07 -8.18
N GLU A 11 14.30 5.05 -8.39
CA GLU A 11 13.86 3.66 -8.59
C GLU A 11 13.06 3.12 -7.37
N GLU A 12 13.43 3.53 -6.15
CA GLU A 12 12.68 3.16 -4.95
C GLU A 12 11.33 3.88 -4.86
N LYS A 13 11.26 5.15 -5.24
CA LYS A 13 10.00 5.90 -5.33
C LYS A 13 9.01 5.23 -6.27
N GLU A 14 9.49 4.87 -7.46
CA GLU A 14 8.70 4.19 -8.49
C GLU A 14 8.23 2.83 -7.98
N ALA A 15 9.11 2.05 -7.35
CA ALA A 15 8.75 0.75 -6.79
C ALA A 15 7.70 0.83 -5.66
N LEU A 16 7.65 1.95 -4.94
CA LEU A 16 6.64 2.23 -3.91
C LEU A 16 5.33 2.80 -4.44
N ALA A 17 5.26 3.15 -5.73
CA ALA A 17 4.14 3.83 -6.36
C ALA A 17 3.93 5.28 -5.88
N GLU A 18 4.98 6.00 -5.44
CA GLU A 18 4.82 7.37 -4.89
C GLU A 18 4.21 8.40 -5.86
N ASP A 19 4.24 8.12 -7.18
CA ASP A 19 3.66 8.98 -8.22
C ASP A 19 2.24 8.55 -8.62
N GLN A 20 1.75 7.43 -8.09
CA GLN A 20 0.44 6.89 -8.44
C GLN A 20 -0.67 7.58 -7.63
N GLU A 21 -1.81 7.82 -8.29
CA GLU A 21 -2.95 8.54 -7.69
C GLU A 21 -3.54 7.81 -6.47
N TYR A 22 -3.47 6.47 -6.45
CA TYR A 22 -3.91 5.66 -5.33
C TYR A 22 -2.92 5.66 -4.15
N PHE A 23 -1.74 6.27 -4.27
CA PHE A 23 -0.75 6.34 -3.19
C PHE A 23 -0.86 7.68 -2.44
N HIS A 24 -1.29 7.62 -1.19
CA HIS A 24 -1.55 8.82 -0.37
C HIS A 24 -0.42 9.16 0.62
N GLY A 25 0.67 8.40 0.62
CA GLY A 25 1.76 8.62 1.57
C GLY A 25 1.32 8.37 3.01
N PHE A 26 1.56 9.32 3.91
CA PHE A 26 1.10 9.21 5.29
C PHE A 26 -0.39 9.58 5.37
N LEU A 27 -1.22 8.65 5.85
CA LEU A 27 -2.67 8.84 5.96
C LEU A 27 -3.24 8.04 7.12
N ASP A 28 -4.01 8.68 7.98
CA ASP A 28 -4.60 8.08 9.16
C ASP A 28 -5.87 7.30 8.86
N ARG A 29 -6.21 6.38 9.77
CA ARG A 29 -7.41 5.52 9.60
C ARG A 29 -8.71 6.32 9.58
N GLN A 30 -8.74 7.46 10.27
CA GLN A 30 -9.95 8.28 10.40
C GLN A 30 -10.33 9.01 9.11
N ASP A 31 -9.38 9.25 8.21
CA ASP A 31 -9.63 9.91 6.93
C ASP A 31 -10.14 8.96 5.84
N LEU A 32 -9.96 7.64 6.02
CA LEU A 32 -10.28 6.63 5.00
C LEU A 32 -11.76 6.63 4.57
N PRO A 33 -12.75 6.72 5.48
CA PRO A 33 -14.15 6.72 5.09
C PRO A 33 -14.57 7.92 4.23
N ALA A 34 -13.83 9.04 4.30
CA ALA A 34 -14.09 10.22 3.47
C ALA A 34 -13.44 10.15 2.09
N LEU A 35 -12.44 9.27 1.91
CA LEU A 35 -11.69 9.11 0.67
C LEU A 35 -12.16 7.90 -0.14
N LEU A 36 -12.69 6.87 0.53
CA LEU A 36 -13.20 5.66 -0.11
C LEU A 36 -14.73 5.74 -0.18
N ASN A 37 -15.26 5.95 -1.39
CA ASN A 37 -16.66 6.31 -1.62
C ASN A 37 -17.54 5.09 -1.90
N GLU A 38 -17.05 4.10 -2.63
CA GLU A 38 -17.81 2.91 -3.05
C GLU A 38 -17.11 1.60 -2.64
N ASN A 39 -17.87 0.51 -2.58
CA ASN A 39 -17.29 -0.82 -2.32
C ASN A 39 -16.30 -1.18 -3.43
N GLY A 40 -15.09 -1.56 -3.04
CA GLY A 40 -13.98 -1.82 -3.95
C GLY A 40 -13.04 -0.63 -4.14
N ASP A 41 -13.41 0.58 -3.72
CA ASP A 41 -12.47 1.70 -3.68
C ASP A 41 -11.29 1.34 -2.77
N PHE A 42 -10.09 1.68 -3.21
CA PHE A 42 -8.88 1.41 -2.46
C PHE A 42 -7.88 2.55 -2.54
N LEU A 43 -6.98 2.57 -1.56
CA LEU A 43 -5.78 3.39 -1.58
C LEU A 43 -4.62 2.67 -0.90
N VAL A 44 -3.41 3.12 -1.20
CA VAL A 44 -2.17 2.71 -0.55
C VAL A 44 -1.70 3.85 0.34
N ARG A 45 -1.41 3.53 1.61
CA ARG A 45 -0.92 4.48 2.61
C ARG A 45 0.21 3.90 3.42
N THR A 46 0.85 4.77 4.18
CA THR A 46 1.87 4.43 5.18
C THR A 46 1.37 4.76 6.58
N THR A 47 1.72 3.94 7.56
CA THR A 47 1.38 4.17 8.96
C THR A 47 2.40 5.08 9.64
N GLU A 48 2.01 5.61 10.81
CA GLU A 48 2.99 6.20 11.72
C GLU A 48 4.06 5.15 12.07
N PRO A 49 5.33 5.55 12.14
CA PRO A 49 6.35 4.70 12.75
C PRO A 49 6.10 4.68 14.27
N ASN A 50 5.62 3.55 14.79
CA ASN A 50 5.65 3.34 16.24
C ASN A 50 7.10 3.29 16.73
N SER A 51 7.38 3.75 17.95
CA SER A 51 8.74 3.75 18.53
C SER A 51 9.44 2.40 18.35
N GLY A 52 10.41 2.36 17.43
CA GLY A 52 11.20 1.16 17.10
C GLY A 52 10.75 0.34 15.89
N GLN A 53 9.63 0.69 15.23
CA GLN A 53 9.13 0.02 14.03
C GLN A 53 9.26 0.90 12.78
N SER A 54 9.66 0.32 11.66
CA SER A 54 9.65 1.01 10.37
C SER A 54 8.21 1.27 9.91
N ARG A 55 8.00 2.37 9.19
CA ARG A 55 6.70 2.68 8.56
C ARG A 55 6.20 1.46 7.79
N GLN A 56 4.95 1.08 8.02
CA GLN A 56 4.33 -0.02 7.31
C GLN A 56 3.58 0.53 6.10
N LEU A 57 3.64 -0.21 5.00
CA LEU A 57 2.84 0.07 3.82
C LEU A 57 1.54 -0.73 3.91
N VAL A 58 0.41 -0.09 3.65
CA VAL A 58 -0.93 -0.66 3.88
C VAL A 58 -1.85 -0.35 2.71
N ILE A 59 -2.54 -1.36 2.20
CA ILE A 59 -3.67 -1.18 1.28
C ILE A 59 -4.93 -1.09 2.13
N SER A 60 -5.73 -0.04 1.94
CA SER A 60 -7.04 0.08 2.58
C SER A 60 -8.12 0.02 1.52
N VAL A 61 -9.10 -0.86 1.70
CA VAL A 61 -10.17 -1.13 0.73
C VAL A 61 -11.52 -0.97 1.41
N MET A 62 -12.44 -0.20 0.80
CA MET A 62 -13.83 -0.17 1.22
C MET A 62 -14.48 -1.51 0.88
N TYR A 63 -14.80 -2.27 1.92
CA TYR A 63 -15.39 -3.59 1.80
C TYR A 63 -16.91 -3.52 1.88
N ASP A 64 -17.44 -2.78 2.86
CA ASP A 64 -18.89 -2.65 3.08
C ASP A 64 -19.27 -1.25 3.56
N LYS A 65 -19.56 -0.36 2.62
CA LYS A 65 -20.08 1.00 2.87
C LYS A 65 -21.38 1.00 3.67
N SER A 66 -22.20 -0.04 3.53
CA SER A 66 -23.50 -0.14 4.22
C SER A 66 -23.37 -0.56 5.68
N SER A 67 -22.18 -0.97 6.13
CA SER A 67 -21.97 -1.40 7.50
C SER A 67 -22.21 -0.24 8.47
N ASN A 68 -22.93 -0.47 9.56
CA ASN A 68 -23.05 0.53 10.63
C ASN A 68 -21.84 0.52 11.59
N ASN A 69 -20.89 -0.38 11.37
CA ASN A 69 -19.66 -0.47 12.16
C ASN A 69 -18.49 0.05 11.31
N ASP A 70 -17.96 1.21 11.68
CA ASP A 70 -16.86 1.86 10.95
C ASP A 70 -15.60 0.98 10.85
N ASP A 71 -15.32 0.14 11.86
CA ASP A 71 -14.18 -0.79 11.84
C ASP A 71 -14.33 -1.91 10.80
N ASN A 72 -15.56 -2.23 10.38
CA ASN A 72 -15.83 -3.28 9.40
C ASN A 72 -16.07 -2.75 7.98
N LYS A 73 -16.20 -1.43 7.82
CA LYS A 73 -16.36 -0.80 6.50
C LYS A 73 -15.10 -0.94 5.65
N VAL A 74 -13.93 -0.78 6.26
CA VAL A 74 -12.64 -0.73 5.56
C VAL A 74 -11.77 -1.90 6.01
N ARG A 75 -11.32 -2.71 5.05
CA ARG A 75 -10.30 -3.74 5.29
C ARG A 75 -8.91 -3.17 5.05
N HIS A 76 -7.95 -3.59 5.88
CA HIS A 76 -6.56 -3.17 5.79
C HIS A 76 -5.64 -4.37 5.54
N PHE A 77 -4.85 -4.30 4.49
CA PHE A 77 -3.86 -5.32 4.16
C PHE A 77 -2.45 -4.74 4.31
N ILE A 78 -1.63 -5.37 5.15
CA ILE A 78 -0.26 -4.92 5.40
C ILE A 78 0.65 -5.49 4.31
N ILE A 79 1.34 -4.62 3.58
CA ILE A 79 2.38 -5.01 2.65
C ILE A 79 3.69 -5.14 3.42
N GLN A 80 4.23 -6.35 3.47
CA GLN A 80 5.53 -6.63 4.04
C GLN A 80 6.63 -6.30 3.03
N ARG A 81 7.49 -5.36 3.39
CA ARG A 81 8.68 -5.02 2.60
C ARG A 81 9.87 -5.81 3.10
N THR A 82 10.42 -6.67 2.25
CA THR A 82 11.65 -7.43 2.54
C THR A 82 12.78 -6.94 1.66
N THR A 83 13.97 -6.75 2.23
CA THR A 83 15.18 -6.40 1.46
C THR A 83 16.13 -7.58 1.44
N LYS A 84 16.39 -8.14 0.25
CA LYS A 84 17.38 -9.21 0.05
C LYS A 84 18.51 -8.68 -0.82
N GLY A 85 19.65 -8.38 -0.19
CA GLY A 85 20.79 -7.75 -0.86
C GLY A 85 20.44 -6.34 -1.35
N LYS A 86 20.34 -6.14 -2.66
CA LYS A 86 19.99 -4.85 -3.28
C LYS A 86 18.54 -4.78 -3.76
N THR A 87 17.77 -5.85 -3.59
CA THR A 87 16.42 -5.98 -4.13
C THR A 87 15.41 -5.88 -3.02
N ASN A 88 14.40 -5.01 -3.22
CA ASN A 88 13.20 -4.99 -2.39
C ASN A 88 12.16 -5.92 -2.99
N THR A 89 11.41 -6.61 -2.14
CA THR A 89 10.21 -7.35 -2.53
C THR A 89 9.05 -6.96 -1.61
N TYR A 90 7.85 -7.00 -2.16
CA TYR A 90 6.61 -6.58 -1.53
C TYR A 90 5.69 -7.78 -1.44
N THR A 91 5.37 -8.21 -0.23
CA THR A 91 4.61 -9.42 0.02
C THR A 91 3.30 -9.08 0.72
N ILE A 92 2.22 -9.68 0.24
CA ILE A 92 0.88 -9.64 0.83
C ILE A 92 0.35 -11.08 0.83
N ASP A 93 -0.13 -11.54 1.99
CA ASP A 93 -0.47 -12.93 2.23
C ASP A 93 0.64 -13.91 1.79
N ALA A 94 0.41 -14.69 0.73
CA ALA A 94 1.38 -15.64 0.16
C ALA A 94 2.02 -15.17 -1.17
N ALA A 95 1.62 -14.02 -1.70
CA ALA A 95 2.08 -13.51 -2.99
C ALA A 95 3.20 -12.48 -2.82
N THR A 96 4.24 -12.55 -3.65
CA THR A 96 5.41 -11.66 -3.58
C THR A 96 5.65 -10.99 -4.93
N PHE A 97 5.85 -9.68 -4.89
CA PHE A 97 5.96 -8.80 -6.04
C PHE A 97 7.25 -7.99 -6.00
N LYS A 98 7.67 -7.49 -7.15
CA LYS A 98 8.88 -6.65 -7.29
C LYS A 98 8.59 -5.17 -6.99
N SER A 99 7.33 -4.75 -7.10
CA SER A 99 6.89 -3.39 -6.88
C SER A 99 5.45 -3.37 -6.33
N VAL A 100 5.06 -2.25 -5.72
CA VAL A 100 3.68 -2.00 -5.28
C VAL A 100 2.72 -1.92 -6.48
N PRO A 101 3.04 -1.26 -7.61
CA PRO A 101 2.19 -1.31 -8.80
C PRO A 101 1.96 -2.72 -9.35
N ASP A 102 2.99 -3.58 -9.40
CA ASP A 102 2.82 -4.98 -9.82
C ASP A 102 1.83 -5.72 -8.90
N LEU A 103 1.93 -5.48 -7.59
CA LEU A 103 1.02 -6.03 -6.60
C LEU A 103 -0.41 -5.54 -6.85
N ILE A 104 -0.62 -4.22 -6.95
CA ILE A 104 -1.96 -3.65 -7.18
C ILE A 104 -2.56 -4.16 -8.48
N ASN A 105 -1.80 -4.13 -9.58
CA ASN A 105 -2.25 -4.64 -10.87
C ASN A 105 -2.66 -6.10 -10.79
N HIS A 106 -1.95 -6.94 -10.01
CA HIS A 106 -2.33 -8.33 -9.82
C HIS A 106 -3.72 -8.47 -9.20
N TYR A 107 -4.04 -7.72 -8.15
CA TYR A 107 -5.33 -7.83 -7.43
C TYR A 107 -6.47 -7.03 -8.06
N VAL A 108 -6.16 -6.02 -8.87
CA VAL A 108 -7.18 -5.27 -9.63
C VAL A 108 -7.56 -6.00 -10.92
N ASP A 109 -6.58 -6.53 -11.65
CA ASP A 109 -6.80 -7.24 -12.92
C ASP A 109 -7.36 -8.65 -12.69
N LYS A 110 -6.79 -9.39 -11.73
CA LYS A 110 -7.41 -10.62 -11.25
C LYS A 110 -8.47 -10.26 -10.23
N LYS A 111 -9.73 -10.27 -10.65
CA LYS A 111 -10.89 -10.32 -9.74
C LYS A 111 -10.96 -11.64 -8.95
N GLU A 112 -9.85 -12.15 -8.40
CA GLU A 112 -9.87 -13.27 -7.48
C GLU A 112 -10.38 -12.77 -6.12
N PRO A 113 -11.56 -13.21 -5.65
CA PRO A 113 -12.03 -12.85 -4.32
C PRO A 113 -11.13 -13.53 -3.28
N SER A 114 -10.45 -12.72 -2.47
CA SER A 114 -9.77 -13.14 -1.23
C SER A 114 -10.77 -13.32 -0.10
#